data_AF-A0A936XZX7-F1
#
_entry.id   AF-A0A936XZX7-F1
#
_cell.length_a   1.000
_cell.length_b   1.000
_cell.length_c   1.000
_cell.angle_alpha   90.00
_cell.angle_beta   90.00
_cell.angle_gamma   90.00
#
_symmetry.space_group_name_H-M   'P 1'
#
loop_
_entity.id
_entity.type
_entity.pdbx_description
1 polymer ?
#
loop_
_entity_poly.entity_id
_entity_poly.type
_entity_poly.pdbx_seq_one_letter_code
_entity_poly.pdbx_strand_id
1 'polypeptide(L)' 'MTKTKTKSELAKLYGVHASTFMNWIKEIPNLNLKPNQKIFTPKQVGLIYEHLGEP' A
#
# COMPACT_ATOMS: atom_id res chain seq x y z
N MET A 1 -9.47 0.63 -13.41
CA MET A 1 -8.04 1.02 -13.39
C MET A 1 -7.73 1.61 -12.02
N THR A 2 -6.96 0.90 -11.19
CA THR A 2 -6.44 1.45 -9.92
C THR A 2 -5.54 2.64 -10.23
N LYS A 3 -5.76 3.79 -9.58
CA LYS A 3 -4.88 4.96 -9.73
C LYS A 3 -3.64 4.80 -8.85
N THR A 4 -2.57 5.52 -9.17
CA THR A 4 -1.46 5.69 -8.24
C THR A 4 -1.99 6.25 -6.92
N LYS A 5 -1.43 5.78 -5.80
CA LYS A 5 -1.77 6.29 -4.47
C LYS A 5 -0.50 6.52 -3.68
N THR A 6 -0.52 7.53 -2.84
CA THR A 6 0.55 7.79 -1.87
C THR A 6 0.40 6.89 -0.66
N LYS A 7 1.50 6.74 0.09
CA LYS A 7 1.51 6.04 1.39
C LYS A 7 0.46 6.61 2.35
N SER A 8 0.36 7.93 2.43
CA SER A 8 -0.57 8.60 3.34
C SER A 8 -2.03 8.38 2.93
N GLU A 9 -2.31 8.37 1.62
CA GLU A 9 -3.67 8.06 1.13
C GLU A 9 -4.07 6.63 1.45
N LEU A 10 -3.19 5.65 1.20
CA LEU A 10 -3.48 4.25 1.52
C LEU A 10 -3.67 4.05 3.03
N ALA A 11 -2.76 4.58 3.84
CA ALA A 11 -2.87 4.48 5.30
C ALA A 11 -4.19 5.09 5.81
N LYS A 12 -4.60 6.23 5.25
CA LYS A 12 -5.88 6.88 5.58
C LYS A 12 -7.09 6.03 5.17
N LEU A 13 -7.05 5.38 4.00
CA LEU A 13 -8.13 4.50 3.55
C LEU A 13 -8.34 3.33 4.52
N TYR A 14 -7.25 2.73 5.00
CA TYR A 14 -7.29 1.65 5.98
C TYR A 14 -7.47 2.12 7.43
N GLY A 15 -7.64 3.42 7.67
CA GLY A 15 -7.85 3.98 9.00
C GLY A 15 -6.65 3.83 9.96
N VAL A 16 -5.43 3.68 9.44
CA VAL A 16 -4.23 3.44 10.24
C VAL A 16 -3.16 4.50 10.01
N HIS A 17 -2.19 4.58 10.94
CA HIS A 17 -1.02 5.41 10.75
C HIS A 17 -0.11 4.87 9.64
N ALA A 18 0.63 5.76 8.97
CA ALA A 18 1.48 5.40 7.83
C ALA A 18 2.58 4.37 8.18
N SER A 19 3.10 4.38 9.41
CA SER A 19 4.06 3.36 9.87
C SER A 19 3.41 1.99 10.01
N THR A 20 2.20 1.92 10.55
CA THR A 20 1.43 0.69 10.69
C THR A 20 1.11 0.11 9.32
N PHE A 21 0.63 0.95 8.40
CA PHE A 21 0.39 0.55 7.02
C PHE A 21 1.64 -0.03 6.34
N MET A 22 2.81 0.61 6.52
CA MET A 22 4.07 0.09 5.97
C MET A 22 4.45 -1.28 6.54
N ASN A 23 4.19 -1.52 7.83
CA ASN A 23 4.46 -2.83 8.43
C ASN A 23 3.55 -3.91 7.85
N TRP A 24 2.27 -3.61 7.58
CA TRP A 24 1.34 -4.56 6.95
C TRP A 24 1.77 -4.95 5.55
N ILE A 25 2.14 -3.96 4.73
CA ILE A 25 2.47 -4.22 3.32
C ILE A 25 3.88 -4.82 3.12
N LYS A 26 4.74 -4.76 4.14
CA LYS A 26 6.11 -5.31 4.08
C LYS A 26 6.11 -6.83 3.91
N GLU A 27 5.11 -7.50 4.48
CA GLU A 27 4.95 -8.96 4.41
C GLU A 27 4.31 -9.42 3.09
N ILE A 28 3.87 -8.51 2.23
CA ILE A 28 3.20 -8.85 0.97
C ILE A 28 4.24 -9.36 -0.04
N PRO A 29 4.16 -10.64 -0.46
CA PRO A 29 5.06 -11.17 -1.47
C PRO A 29 4.86 -10.44 -2.79
N ASN A 30 5.94 -10.21 -3.54
CA ASN A 30 5.94 -9.56 -4.86
C ASN A 30 5.52 -8.08 -4.90
N LEU A 31 5.32 -7.41 -3.76
CA LEU A 31 5.02 -5.98 -3.73
C LEU A 31 6.23 -5.11 -4.13
N ASN A 32 7.46 -5.63 -3.96
CA ASN A 32 8.74 -4.99 -4.28
C ASN A 32 8.78 -3.51 -3.84
N LEU A 33 8.83 -3.31 -2.52
CA LEU A 33 8.92 -1.99 -1.92
C LEU A 33 10.33 -1.42 -2.10
N LYS A 34 10.40 -0.18 -2.60
CA LYS A 34 11.66 0.57 -2.60
C LYS A 34 11.91 1.21 -1.22
N PRO A 35 13.17 1.36 -0.79
CA PRO A 35 13.49 2.18 0.38
C PRO A 35 12.88 3.58 0.23
N ASN A 36 12.26 4.09 1.28
CA ASN A 36 11.62 5.42 1.31
C ASN A 36 10.52 5.64 0.24
N GLN A 37 9.89 4.57 -0.25
CA GLN A 37 8.81 4.69 -1.23
C GLN A 37 7.63 5.53 -0.67
N LYS A 38 7.25 6.57 -1.42
CA LYS A 38 6.14 7.48 -1.07
C LYS A 38 4.89 7.24 -1.91
N ILE A 39 5.05 6.74 -3.13
CA ILE A 39 3.99 6.55 -4.14
C ILE A 39 3.97 5.08 -4.55
N PHE A 40 2.77 4.53 -4.66
CA PHE A 40 2.49 3.18 -5.10
C PHE A 40 1.88 3.21 -6.50
N THR A 41 2.41 2.34 -7.36
CA THR A 41 1.88 2.14 -8.72
C THR A 41 0.50 1.49 -8.67
N PRO A 42 -0.33 1.62 -9.73
CA PRO A 42 -1.59 0.89 -9.86
C PRO A 42 -1.50 -0.60 -9.56
N LYS A 43 -0.42 -1.23 -10.01
CA LYS A 43 -0.13 -2.65 -9.79
C LYS A 43 0.12 -2.96 -8.31
N GLN A 44 0.92 -2.14 -7.64
CA GLN A 44 1.18 -2.29 -6.21
C GLN A 44 -0.07 -2.05 -5.38
N VAL A 45 -0.88 -1.04 -5.73
CA VAL A 45 -2.17 -0.80 -5.07
C VAL A 45 -3.09 -2.02 -5.23
N GLY A 46 -3.13 -2.63 -6.41
CA GLY A 46 -3.89 -3.87 -6.64
C GLY A 46 -3.44 -5.00 -5.72
N LEU A 47 -2.13 -5.26 -5.61
CA LEU A 47 -1.59 -6.29 -4.72
C LEU A 47 -1.91 -6.01 -3.24
N ILE A 48 -1.86 -4.75 -2.83
CA ILE A 48 -2.21 -4.34 -1.46
C ILE A 48 -3.68 -4.64 -1.18
N TYR A 49 -4.58 -4.32 -2.12
CA TYR A 49 -6.01 -4.57 -1.97
C TYR A 49 -6.35 -6.06 -2.01
N GLU A 50 -5.67 -6.82 -2.85
CA GLU A 50 -5.82 -8.28 -2.90
C GLU A 50 -5.39 -8.94 -1.58
N HIS A 51 -4.34 -8.43 -0.94
CA HIS A 51 -3.82 -9.01 0.30
C HIS A 51 -4.54 -8.51 1.57
N LEU A 52 -4.85 -7.22 1.65
CA LEU A 52 -5.44 -6.59 2.85
C LEU A 52 -6.97 -6.45 2.76
N GLY A 53 -7.56 -6.74 1.60
CA GLY A 53 -8.96 -6.43 1.29
C GLY A 53 -9.13 -5.00 0.75
N GLU A 54 -10.22 -4.79 0.00
CA GLU A 54 -10.65 -3.45 -0.40
C GLU A 54 -11.20 -2.70 0.82
N PRO A 55 -10.65 -1.53 1.17
CA PRO A 55 -11.11 -0.72 2.30
C PRO A 55 -12.43 0.02 2.03
#